data_AF-J3A2M7-F1
#
_entry.id   AF-J3A2M7-F1
#
_cell.length_a   1.000
_cell.length_b   1.000
_cell.length_c   1.000
_cell.angle_alpha   90.00
_cell.angle_beta   90.00
_cell.angle_gamma   90.00
#
_symmetry.space_group_name_H-M   'P 1'
#
loop_
_entity.id
_entity.type
_entity.pdbx_description
1 polymer ?
#
loop_
_entity_poly.entity_id
_entity_poly.type
_entity_poly.pdbx_seq_one_letter_code
_entity_poly.pdbx_strand_id
1 'polypeptide(L)'
;MMIWLLLLGAIALLLFRAYRNTFDVQIKEVAIPLQKSRHLQQPHEFEPVSILHLSDLHMENLSVLPQSIVDDFSQRQVDLIAITGDLLDREKNIPKAVAFVQCLQQLQPALGIYVVFGNHDYVLSPFKLAQLKSELERVGCRVLINENETIDHKGQPLHIIGVDDFSTRHSNLAKSFYGVPETGARLVLTHDPNIVLHMKEYAYDYLLSGHFHGGQIHWPRPFHLATMGKLPKLNIVKGLHEMDGRPFYISEGLGQTGVNIRLRSRPEITLHVLGSDAPFNEMAAPALTLQETAATLALD
;
A
#
# COMPACT_ATOMS: atom_id res chain seq x y z
N MET A 1 40.09 -19.92 15.11
CA MET A 1 39.71 -18.70 15.86
C MET A 1 39.54 -17.49 14.93
N MET A 2 40.53 -17.15 14.09
CA MET A 2 40.45 -16.01 13.14
C MET A 2 39.23 -16.07 12.19
N ILE A 3 38.97 -17.23 11.57
CA ILE A 3 37.83 -17.42 10.66
C ILE A 3 36.49 -17.13 11.35
N TRP A 4 36.33 -17.57 12.60
CA TRP A 4 35.12 -17.32 13.37
C TRP A 4 34.94 -15.84 13.72
N LEU A 5 36.03 -15.13 14.03
CA LEU A 5 35.99 -13.69 14.25
C LEU A 5 35.63 -12.92 12.97
N LEU A 6 36.16 -13.33 11.83
CA LEU A 6 35.81 -12.75 10.53
C LEU A 6 34.35 -13.00 10.17
N LEU A 7 33.84 -14.22 10.40
CA LEU A 7 32.43 -14.56 10.17
C LEU A 7 31.49 -13.73 11.06
N LEU A 8 31.82 -13.64 12.36
CA LEU A 8 31.06 -12.82 13.31
C LEU A 8 31.08 -11.34 12.89
N GLY A 9 32.24 -10.82 12.47
CA GLY A 9 32.35 -9.46 11.94
C GLY A 9 31.49 -9.23 10.70
N ALA A 10 31.46 -10.17 9.76
CA ALA A 10 30.62 -10.08 8.57
C ALA A 10 29.12 -10.11 8.89
N ILE A 11 28.69 -10.99 9.81
CA ILE A 11 27.30 -11.05 10.27
C ILE A 11 26.90 -9.74 10.97
N ALA A 12 27.76 -9.22 11.86
CA ALA A 12 27.52 -7.95 12.54
C ALA A 12 27.39 -6.80 11.54
N LEU A 13 28.26 -6.73 10.52
CA LEU A 13 28.19 -5.73 9.47
C LEU A 13 26.90 -5.86 8.64
N LEU A 14 26.49 -7.08 8.31
CA LEU A 14 25.25 -7.34 7.57
C LEU A 14 24.02 -6.89 8.37
N LEU A 15 23.94 -7.26 9.66
CA LEU A 15 22.86 -6.83 10.55
C LEU A 15 22.84 -5.32 10.73
N PHE A 16 24.02 -4.71 10.90
CA PHE A 16 24.15 -3.25 10.98
C PHE A 16 23.67 -2.58 9.69
N ARG A 17 24.04 -3.10 8.52
CA ARG A 17 23.56 -2.57 7.23
C ARG A 17 22.05 -2.74 7.08
N ALA A 18 21.50 -3.88 7.51
CA ALA A 18 20.07 -4.16 7.46
C ALA A 18 19.28 -3.27 8.41
N TYR A 19 19.82 -2.95 9.59
CA TYR A 19 19.27 -1.93 10.49
C TYR A 19 19.35 -0.54 9.84
N ARG A 20 20.49 -0.15 9.27
CA ARG A 20 20.63 1.14 8.58
C ARG A 20 19.65 1.31 7.41
N ASN A 21 19.26 0.22 6.74
CA ASN A 21 18.24 0.27 5.68
C ASN A 21 16.86 0.71 6.19
N THR A 22 16.53 0.57 7.48
CA THR A 22 15.23 1.00 8.01
C THR A 22 15.07 2.51 8.04
N PHE A 23 16.17 3.27 7.91
CA PHE A 23 16.19 4.72 7.81
C PHE A 23 16.34 5.23 6.37
N ASP A 24 16.56 4.33 5.41
CA ASP A 24 16.84 4.65 4.00
C ASP A 24 15.56 4.58 3.16
N VAL A 25 14.69 5.57 3.37
CA VAL A 25 13.37 5.66 2.72
C VAL A 25 13.53 5.84 1.21
N GLN A 26 12.80 5.04 0.44
CA GLN A 26 12.69 5.17 -1.00
C GLN A 26 11.42 5.95 -1.33
N ILE A 27 11.58 7.12 -1.95
CA ILE A 27 10.47 7.88 -2.52
C ILE A 27 10.31 7.44 -3.97
N LYS A 28 9.14 6.93 -4.33
CA LYS A 28 8.79 6.50 -5.68
C LYS A 28 7.67 7.37 -6.25
N GLU A 29 7.62 7.45 -7.57
CA GLU A 29 6.55 8.12 -8.31
C GLU A 29 5.97 7.13 -9.33
N VAL A 30 4.65 7.03 -9.38
CA VAL A 30 3.94 6.08 -10.25
C VAL A 30 2.79 6.81 -10.94
N ALA A 31 2.80 6.88 -12.26
CA ALA A 31 1.70 7.44 -13.05
C ALA A 31 0.80 6.33 -13.57
N ILE A 32 -0.51 6.45 -13.34
CA ILE A 32 -1.53 5.49 -13.79
C ILE A 32 -2.47 6.20 -14.76
N PRO A 33 -2.40 5.90 -16.07
CA PRO A 33 -3.37 6.41 -17.02
C PRO A 33 -4.74 5.77 -16.76
N LEU A 34 -5.79 6.57 -16.88
CA LEU A 34 -7.15 6.05 -16.80
C LEU A 34 -7.56 5.44 -18.14
N GLN A 35 -8.18 4.27 -18.08
CA GLN A 35 -8.66 3.57 -19.27
C GLN A 35 -10.16 3.75 -19.44
N LYS A 36 -10.61 3.73 -20.69
CA LYS A 36 -12.05 3.76 -20.98
C LYS A 36 -12.69 2.47 -20.46
N SER A 37 -13.71 2.62 -19.63
CA SER A 37 -14.43 1.52 -19.00
C SER A 37 -15.93 1.80 -19.01
N ARG A 38 -16.75 0.88 -18.47
CA ARG A 38 -18.21 1.09 -18.37
C ARG A 38 -18.53 2.31 -17.50
N HIS A 39 -17.81 2.48 -16.39
CA HIS A 39 -18.01 3.57 -15.43
C HIS A 39 -17.22 4.84 -15.75
N LEU A 40 -16.27 4.80 -16.69
CA LEU A 40 -15.49 5.97 -17.10
C LEU A 40 -15.39 6.05 -18.63
N GLN A 41 -16.30 6.80 -19.26
CA GLN A 41 -16.38 6.89 -20.73
C GLN A 41 -15.37 7.86 -21.36
N GLN A 42 -14.99 8.92 -20.63
CA GLN A 42 -14.11 10.00 -21.08
C GLN A 42 -12.90 10.16 -20.14
N PRO A 43 -11.99 9.17 -20.08
CA PRO A 43 -10.85 9.20 -19.15
C PRO A 43 -9.90 10.39 -19.39
N HIS A 44 -9.80 10.91 -20.62
CA HIS A 44 -8.98 12.06 -20.99
C HIS A 44 -9.52 13.40 -20.44
N GLU A 45 -10.78 13.45 -20.01
CA GLU A 45 -11.33 14.62 -19.34
C GLU A 45 -10.96 14.62 -17.86
N PHE A 46 -10.58 13.47 -17.28
CA PHE A 46 -10.27 13.32 -15.87
C PHE A 46 -8.97 14.01 -15.51
N GLU A 47 -9.09 15.02 -14.66
CA GLU A 47 -7.97 15.79 -14.16
C GLU A 47 -7.08 14.92 -13.24
N PRO A 48 -5.74 14.92 -13.41
CA PRO A 48 -4.87 14.10 -12.60
C PRO A 48 -5.04 14.33 -11.10
N VAL A 49 -4.95 13.25 -10.31
CA VAL A 49 -5.00 13.27 -8.85
C VAL A 49 -3.67 12.75 -8.31
N SER A 50 -3.00 13.55 -7.48
CA SER A 50 -1.76 13.18 -6.80
C SER A 50 -2.06 12.55 -5.44
N ILE A 51 -1.74 11.27 -5.29
CA ILE A 51 -2.06 10.44 -4.13
C ILE A 51 -0.77 10.05 -3.42
N LEU A 52 -0.54 10.57 -2.22
CA LEU A 52 0.56 10.12 -1.36
C LEU A 52 0.15 8.82 -0.66
N HIS A 53 0.79 7.71 -1.03
CA HIS A 53 0.49 6.39 -0.50
C HIS A 53 1.53 5.97 0.55
N LEU A 54 1.03 5.67 1.75
CA LEU A 54 1.77 5.10 2.86
C LEU A 54 1.12 3.76 3.25
N SER A 55 1.94 2.79 3.66
CA SER A 55 1.43 1.50 4.15
C SER A 55 2.33 0.92 5.21
N ASP A 56 1.83 -0.07 5.95
CA ASP A 56 2.54 -0.84 6.95
C ASP A 56 3.38 0.06 7.87
N LEU A 57 2.73 1.02 8.53
CA LEU A 57 3.44 2.03 9.31
C LEU A 57 4.14 1.43 10.54
N HIS A 58 3.56 0.41 11.17
CA HIS A 58 4.08 -0.31 12.34
C HIS A 58 4.73 0.64 13.35
N MET A 59 3.91 1.49 13.99
CA MET A 59 4.35 2.55 14.90
C MET A 59 5.34 2.10 15.98
N GLU A 60 5.33 0.81 16.35
CA GLU A 60 6.28 0.15 17.24
C GLU A 60 7.74 0.36 16.82
N ASN A 61 8.03 0.17 15.53
CA ASN A 61 9.39 0.11 15.00
C ASN A 61 9.66 1.15 13.90
N LEU A 62 8.67 2.01 13.60
CA LEU A 62 8.82 3.04 12.58
C LEU A 62 10.05 3.92 12.84
N SER A 63 10.98 3.87 11.90
CA SER A 63 12.24 4.64 11.91
C SER A 63 12.13 6.01 11.23
N VAL A 64 11.01 6.26 10.54
CA VAL A 64 10.74 7.48 9.76
C VAL A 64 9.92 8.46 10.59
N LEU A 65 10.32 9.73 10.59
CA LEU A 65 9.57 10.79 11.28
C LEU A 65 8.49 11.34 10.34
N PRO A 66 7.27 11.62 10.82
CA PRO A 66 6.23 12.19 9.96
C PRO A 66 6.64 13.58 9.41
N GLN A 67 7.40 14.36 10.19
CA GLN A 67 7.88 15.66 9.75
C GLN A 67 8.82 15.57 8.54
N SER A 68 9.66 14.53 8.42
CA SER A 68 10.52 14.40 7.24
C SER A 68 9.68 14.15 5.98
N ILE A 69 8.55 13.44 6.11
CA ILE A 69 7.59 13.26 5.00
C ILE A 69 6.95 14.61 4.64
N VAL A 70 6.54 15.39 5.64
CA VAL A 70 6.01 16.74 5.38
C VAL A 70 7.03 17.60 4.64
N ASP A 71 8.30 17.57 5.08
CA ASP A 71 9.37 18.36 4.48
C ASP A 71 9.64 17.92 3.02
N ASP A 72 9.76 16.61 2.77
CA ASP A 72 10.02 16.01 1.46
C ASP A 72 8.91 16.30 0.43
N PHE A 73 7.66 16.47 0.91
CA PHE A 73 6.47 16.70 0.07
C PHE A 73 5.92 18.13 0.16
N SER A 74 6.52 19.02 0.95
CA SER A 74 6.04 20.39 1.18
C SER A 74 5.93 21.25 -0.09
N GLN A 75 6.75 20.96 -1.10
CA GLN A 75 6.76 21.65 -2.40
C GLN A 75 6.06 20.84 -3.51
N ARG A 76 5.42 19.73 -3.16
CA ARG A 76 4.71 18.85 -4.10
C ARG A 76 3.21 18.99 -3.87
N GLN A 77 2.44 18.88 -4.94
CA GLN A 77 0.99 18.78 -4.82
C GLN A 77 0.63 17.38 -4.31
N VAL A 78 -0.04 17.33 -3.16
CA VAL A 78 -0.63 16.10 -2.61
C VAL A 78 -2.12 16.37 -2.46
N ASP A 79 -2.93 15.78 -3.34
CA ASP A 79 -4.38 15.98 -3.32
C ASP A 79 -5.03 15.04 -2.30
N LEU A 80 -4.53 13.81 -2.18
CA LEU A 80 -5.06 12.77 -1.31
C LEU A 80 -3.92 12.04 -0.60
N ILE A 81 -4.13 11.66 0.67
CA ILE A 81 -3.22 10.73 1.36
C ILE A 81 -3.96 9.41 1.59
N ALA A 82 -3.37 8.31 1.14
CA ALA A 82 -3.89 6.96 1.34
C ALA A 82 -2.99 6.19 2.31
N ILE A 83 -3.56 5.68 3.41
CA ILE A 83 -2.89 4.82 4.39
C ILE A 83 -3.53 3.43 4.33
N THR A 84 -2.82 2.45 3.78
CA THR A 84 -3.37 1.12 3.47
C THR A 84 -3.09 0.08 4.56
N GLY A 85 -3.35 0.44 5.82
CA GLY A 85 -3.35 -0.49 6.95
C GLY A 85 -2.03 -0.64 7.69
N ASP A 86 -2.09 -1.47 8.74
CA ASP A 86 -0.99 -1.83 9.63
C ASP A 86 -0.35 -0.59 10.28
N LEU A 87 -1.19 0.21 10.94
CA LEU A 87 -0.72 1.38 11.68
C LEU A 87 0.05 0.94 12.92
N LEU A 88 -0.47 -0.05 13.67
CA LEU A 88 0.11 -0.50 14.94
C LEU A 88 -0.40 -1.88 15.39
N ASP A 89 0.35 -2.52 16.29
CA ASP A 89 -0.04 -3.77 16.96
C ASP A 89 -0.57 -3.53 18.39
N ARG A 90 -0.05 -2.51 19.06
CA ARG A 90 -0.20 -2.33 20.52
C ARG A 90 -0.92 -1.05 20.86
N GLU A 91 -1.94 -1.15 21.70
CA GLU A 91 -2.78 -0.02 22.12
C GLU A 91 -2.00 1.21 22.65
N LYS A 92 -0.83 0.99 23.27
CA LYS A 92 0.03 2.07 23.77
C LYS A 92 0.54 3.00 22.66
N ASN A 93 0.51 2.56 21.40
CA ASN A 93 0.96 3.30 20.24
C ASN A 93 -0.17 4.05 19.52
N ILE A 94 -1.42 3.93 19.96
CA ILE A 94 -2.55 4.71 19.39
C ILE A 94 -2.23 6.22 19.38
N PRO A 95 -1.74 6.85 20.48
CA PRO A 95 -1.38 8.26 20.44
C PRO A 95 -0.27 8.59 19.42
N LYS A 96 0.68 7.67 19.22
CA LYS A 96 1.76 7.85 18.24
C LYS A 96 1.23 7.80 16.80
N ALA A 97 0.33 6.86 16.48
CA ALA A 97 -0.32 6.79 15.18
C ALA A 97 -1.15 8.05 14.89
N VAL A 98 -1.95 8.49 15.86
CA VAL A 98 -2.78 9.70 15.72
C VAL A 98 -1.92 10.95 15.50
N ALA A 99 -0.84 11.11 16.28
CA ALA A 99 0.10 12.22 16.11
C ALA A 99 0.84 12.16 14.76
N PHE A 100 1.20 10.96 14.30
CA PHE A 100 1.83 10.76 12.99
C PHE A 100 0.92 11.27 11.87
N VAL A 101 -0.34 10.82 11.85
CA VAL A 101 -1.30 11.21 10.81
C VAL A 101 -1.69 12.68 10.93
N GLN A 102 -1.85 13.21 12.15
CA GLN A 102 -2.08 14.63 12.37
C GLN A 102 -0.95 15.51 11.81
N CYS A 103 0.30 15.07 11.93
CA CYS A 103 1.44 15.78 11.35
C CYS A 103 1.35 15.85 9.81
N LEU A 104 0.88 14.79 9.15
CA LEU A 104 0.70 14.75 7.69
C LEU A 104 -0.36 15.74 7.18
N GLN A 105 -1.29 16.20 8.03
CA GLN A 105 -2.26 17.23 7.63
C GLN A 105 -1.60 18.56 7.23
N GLN A 106 -0.35 18.80 7.62
CA GLN A 106 0.42 19.97 7.18
C GLN A 106 0.61 20.02 5.65
N LEU A 107 0.51 18.87 4.96
CA LEU A 107 0.51 18.79 3.49
C LEU A 107 -0.79 19.30 2.85
N GLN A 108 -1.83 19.54 3.65
CA GLN A 108 -3.13 20.08 3.22
C GLN A 108 -3.76 19.30 2.05
N PRO A 109 -3.95 17.96 2.17
CA PRO A 109 -4.55 17.18 1.09
C PRO A 109 -6.00 17.58 0.87
N ALA A 110 -6.28 18.25 -0.25
CA ALA A 110 -7.58 18.83 -0.56
C ALA A 110 -8.72 17.82 -0.62
N LEU A 111 -8.42 16.56 -0.99
CA LEU A 111 -9.36 15.45 -1.07
C LEU A 111 -9.41 14.61 0.21
N GLY A 112 -8.53 14.89 1.17
CA GLY A 112 -8.51 14.27 2.50
C GLY A 112 -7.50 13.14 2.69
N ILE A 113 -7.57 12.54 3.88
CA ILE A 113 -6.73 11.41 4.30
C ILE A 113 -7.64 10.20 4.50
N TYR A 114 -7.39 9.13 3.75
CA TYR A 114 -8.16 7.88 3.83
C TYR A 114 -7.32 6.77 4.41
N VAL A 115 -7.93 6.01 5.31
CA VAL A 115 -7.30 4.91 6.03
C VAL A 115 -8.16 3.66 5.91
N VAL A 116 -7.54 2.53 5.62
CA VAL A 116 -8.11 1.20 5.86
C VAL A 116 -7.29 0.50 6.93
N PHE A 117 -7.87 -0.47 7.64
CA PHE A 117 -7.14 -1.26 8.62
C PHE A 117 -6.47 -2.47 7.97
N GLY A 118 -5.33 -2.84 8.54
CA GLY A 118 -4.59 -4.06 8.21
C GLY A 118 -4.73 -5.12 9.30
N ASN A 119 -4.13 -6.28 9.06
CA ASN A 119 -4.25 -7.42 9.96
C ASN A 119 -3.63 -7.15 11.34
N HIS A 120 -2.62 -6.29 11.42
CA HIS A 120 -1.99 -5.93 12.68
C HIS A 120 -2.85 -4.99 13.52
N ASP A 121 -3.63 -4.10 12.90
CA ASP A 121 -4.55 -3.22 13.62
C ASP A 121 -5.63 -4.04 14.36
N TYR A 122 -6.06 -5.15 13.75
CA TYR A 122 -7.03 -6.10 14.32
C TYR A 122 -6.48 -6.95 15.49
N VAL A 123 -5.19 -6.84 15.83
CA VAL A 123 -4.64 -7.40 17.08
C VAL A 123 -5.20 -6.65 18.30
N LEU A 124 -5.58 -5.37 18.12
CA LEU A 124 -6.26 -4.61 19.15
C LEU A 124 -7.61 -5.25 19.53
N SER A 125 -7.99 -5.10 20.80
CA SER A 125 -9.36 -5.44 21.19
C SER A 125 -10.37 -4.58 20.41
N PRO A 126 -11.61 -5.05 20.17
CA PRO A 126 -12.62 -4.28 19.43
C PRO A 126 -12.85 -2.87 20.00
N PHE A 127 -12.79 -2.71 21.33
CA PHE A 127 -12.88 -1.41 21.98
C PHE A 127 -11.71 -0.48 21.61
N LYS A 128 -10.49 -1.03 21.55
CA LYS A 128 -9.28 -0.26 21.21
C LYS A 128 -9.17 0.04 19.73
N LEU A 129 -9.63 -0.86 18.86
CA LEU A 129 -9.76 -0.58 17.43
C LEU A 129 -10.79 0.54 17.18
N ALA A 130 -11.94 0.50 17.85
CA ALA A 130 -12.92 1.58 17.78
C ALA A 130 -12.35 2.91 18.32
N GLN A 131 -11.55 2.87 19.40
CA GLN A 131 -10.83 4.04 19.90
C GLN A 131 -9.86 4.59 18.84
N LEU A 132 -9.05 3.73 18.21
CA LEU A 132 -8.13 4.14 17.14
C LEU A 132 -8.88 4.81 15.98
N LYS A 133 -9.96 4.19 15.51
CA LYS A 133 -10.83 4.77 14.47
C LYS A 133 -11.31 6.16 14.87
N SER A 134 -11.91 6.29 16.04
CA SER A 134 -12.48 7.56 16.52
C SER A 134 -11.42 8.65 16.66
N GLU A 135 -10.20 8.31 17.11
CA GLU A 135 -9.12 9.29 17.25
C GLU A 135 -8.53 9.73 15.91
N LEU A 136 -8.42 8.81 14.93
CA LEU A 136 -8.02 9.14 13.55
C LEU A 136 -9.05 10.07 12.89
N GLU A 137 -10.34 9.77 13.05
CA GLU A 137 -11.42 10.61 12.52
C GLU A 137 -11.48 11.97 13.22
N ARG A 138 -11.18 12.04 14.53
CA ARG A 138 -11.08 13.29 15.27
C ARG A 138 -9.98 14.21 14.72
N VAL A 139 -8.90 13.65 14.19
CA VAL A 139 -7.85 14.41 13.49
C VAL A 139 -8.09 14.49 11.98
N GLY A 140 -9.35 14.37 11.52
CA GLY A 140 -9.75 14.69 10.14
C GLY A 140 -9.52 13.60 9.10
N CYS A 141 -9.29 12.35 9.51
CA CYS A 141 -9.21 11.23 8.57
C CYS A 141 -10.57 10.62 8.27
N ARG A 142 -10.64 9.88 7.17
CA ARG A 142 -11.74 8.97 6.81
C ARG A 142 -11.25 7.54 6.97
N VAL A 143 -11.78 6.82 7.95
CA VAL A 143 -11.44 5.40 8.16
C VAL A 143 -12.53 4.56 7.54
N LEU A 144 -12.21 3.86 6.44
CA LEU A 144 -13.16 3.09 5.65
C LEU A 144 -13.16 1.61 6.05
N ILE A 145 -14.30 1.11 6.55
CA ILE A 145 -14.45 -0.28 6.99
C ILE A 145 -15.50 -0.98 6.13
N ASN A 146 -15.06 -1.49 4.96
CA ASN A 146 -15.93 -1.97 3.90
C ASN A 146 -16.96 -0.91 3.49
N GLU A 147 -16.46 0.30 3.23
CA GLU A 147 -17.21 1.52 3.00
C GLU A 147 -16.62 2.26 1.80
N ASN A 148 -17.41 3.15 1.20
CA ASN A 148 -16.97 4.01 0.11
C ASN A 148 -17.40 5.45 0.36
N GLU A 149 -16.65 6.38 -0.22
CA GLU A 149 -16.97 7.80 -0.26
C GLU A 149 -16.83 8.28 -1.71
N THR A 150 -17.79 9.08 -2.18
CA THR A 150 -17.70 9.74 -3.48
C THR A 150 -17.37 11.20 -3.26
N ILE A 151 -16.27 11.64 -3.86
CA ILE A 151 -15.80 13.02 -3.80
C ILE A 151 -15.88 13.66 -5.19
N ASP A 152 -16.14 14.96 -5.22
CA ASP A 152 -16.09 15.76 -6.43
C ASP A 152 -14.65 16.24 -6.67
N HIS A 153 -14.01 15.71 -7.71
CA HIS A 153 -12.69 16.13 -8.15
C HIS A 153 -12.83 17.00 -9.40
N LYS A 154 -12.87 18.32 -9.20
CA LYS A 154 -12.98 19.32 -10.27
C LYS A 154 -14.17 19.06 -11.21
N GLY A 155 -15.34 18.73 -10.66
CA GLY A 155 -16.55 18.44 -11.43
C GLY A 155 -16.66 16.99 -11.92
N GLN A 156 -15.73 16.12 -11.55
CA GLN A 156 -15.76 14.70 -11.90
C GLN A 156 -15.78 13.81 -10.64
N PRO A 157 -16.66 12.79 -10.61
CA PRO A 157 -16.75 11.90 -9.48
C PRO A 157 -15.52 11.00 -9.38
N LEU A 158 -14.91 10.99 -8.20
CA LEU A 158 -13.90 10.02 -7.78
C LEU A 158 -14.46 9.23 -6.59
N HIS A 159 -14.52 7.92 -6.73
CA HIS A 159 -14.98 7.01 -5.69
C HIS A 159 -13.78 6.40 -4.97
N ILE A 160 -13.67 6.68 -3.67
CA ILE A 160 -12.69 6.06 -2.79
C ILE A 160 -13.37 4.88 -2.10
N ILE A 161 -12.88 3.68 -2.36
CA ILE A 161 -13.51 2.43 -1.92
C ILE A 161 -12.55 1.72 -0.97
N GLY A 162 -12.89 1.67 0.31
CA GLY A 162 -12.11 0.97 1.32
C GLY A 162 -12.60 -0.46 1.50
N VAL A 163 -11.81 -1.43 1.04
CA VAL A 163 -12.03 -2.85 1.31
C VAL A 163 -11.17 -3.24 2.50
N ASP A 164 -11.83 -3.69 3.57
CA ASP A 164 -11.19 -4.06 4.82
C ASP A 164 -10.30 -5.31 4.68
N ASP A 165 -9.54 -5.68 5.71
CA ASP A 165 -8.47 -6.67 5.60
C ASP A 165 -8.95 -8.07 5.16
N PHE A 166 -8.35 -8.58 4.07
CA PHE A 166 -8.68 -9.89 3.52
C PHE A 166 -8.08 -11.04 4.33
N SER A 167 -6.85 -10.89 4.81
CA SER A 167 -6.10 -11.97 5.49
C SER A 167 -6.78 -12.42 6.80
N THR A 168 -7.38 -11.48 7.53
CA THR A 168 -8.13 -11.70 8.77
C THR A 168 -9.64 -11.91 8.55
N ARG A 169 -10.08 -11.95 7.29
CA ARG A 169 -11.48 -12.17 6.86
C ARG A 169 -12.45 -11.07 7.30
N HIS A 170 -11.97 -9.83 7.39
CA HIS A 170 -12.81 -8.66 7.62
C HIS A 170 -13.31 -8.02 6.31
N SER A 171 -12.65 -8.28 5.18
CA SER A 171 -13.05 -7.82 3.85
C SER A 171 -14.48 -8.23 3.47
N ASN A 172 -15.25 -7.30 2.90
CA ASN A 172 -16.57 -7.53 2.32
C ASN A 172 -16.74 -6.66 1.07
N LEU A 173 -16.48 -7.25 -0.11
CA LEU A 173 -16.55 -6.55 -1.39
C LEU A 173 -17.96 -6.04 -1.71
N ALA A 174 -18.99 -6.83 -1.44
CA ALA A 174 -20.37 -6.43 -1.69
C ALA A 174 -20.75 -5.17 -0.90
N LYS A 175 -20.37 -5.10 0.39
CA LYS A 175 -20.59 -3.92 1.23
C LYS A 175 -19.73 -2.74 0.79
N SER A 176 -18.46 -2.97 0.46
CA SER A 176 -17.52 -1.92 0.04
C SER A 176 -17.99 -1.19 -1.21
N PHE A 177 -18.56 -1.92 -2.18
CA PHE A 177 -19.08 -1.36 -3.43
C PHE A 177 -20.57 -0.99 -3.37
N TYR A 178 -21.24 -1.21 -2.24
CA TYR A 178 -22.66 -0.91 -2.11
C TYR A 178 -22.90 0.59 -2.27
N GLY A 179 -23.79 0.96 -3.19
CA GLY A 179 -24.16 2.35 -3.44
C GLY A 179 -23.12 3.18 -4.20
N VAL A 180 -22.00 2.59 -4.65
CA VAL A 180 -21.04 3.29 -5.52
C VAL A 180 -21.76 3.66 -6.83
N PRO A 181 -21.77 4.95 -7.23
CA PRO A 181 -22.38 5.37 -8.48
C PRO A 181 -21.85 4.63 -9.72
N GLU A 182 -22.71 4.54 -10.74
CA GLU A 182 -22.38 3.86 -12.00
C GLU A 182 -21.29 4.58 -12.81
N THR A 183 -21.03 5.86 -12.55
CA THR A 183 -20.08 6.69 -13.30
C THR A 183 -19.09 7.40 -12.39
N GLY A 184 -17.82 7.41 -12.78
CA GLY A 184 -16.73 8.08 -12.06
C GLY A 184 -15.52 7.18 -11.90
N ALA A 185 -14.36 7.78 -11.70
CA ALA A 185 -13.12 7.02 -11.46
C ALA A 185 -13.20 6.30 -10.10
N ARG A 186 -12.59 5.12 -10.00
CA ARG A 186 -12.69 4.26 -8.82
C ARG A 186 -11.30 3.88 -8.31
N LEU A 187 -10.94 4.41 -7.13
CA LEU A 187 -9.72 4.09 -6.40
C LEU A 187 -10.05 3.16 -5.23
N VAL A 188 -9.48 1.96 -5.24
CA VAL A 188 -9.65 0.99 -4.16
C VAL A 188 -8.46 1.05 -3.20
N LEU A 189 -8.75 1.13 -1.92
CA LEU A 189 -7.78 1.03 -0.83
C LEU A 189 -8.04 -0.26 -0.07
N THR A 190 -7.02 -1.06 0.16
CA THR A 190 -7.10 -2.28 0.97
C THR A 190 -5.74 -2.59 1.56
N HIS A 191 -5.68 -3.38 2.63
CA HIS A 191 -4.38 -3.77 3.18
C HIS A 191 -3.78 -4.97 2.42
N ASP A 192 -4.53 -6.08 2.34
CA ASP A 192 -4.05 -7.32 1.73
C ASP A 192 -4.35 -7.38 0.21
N PRO A 193 -3.31 -7.37 -0.65
CA PRO A 193 -3.48 -7.39 -2.09
C PRO A 193 -4.10 -8.66 -2.65
N ASN A 194 -4.12 -9.79 -1.91
CA ASN A 194 -4.72 -11.03 -2.43
C ASN A 194 -6.21 -10.86 -2.79
N ILE A 195 -6.87 -9.83 -2.27
CA ILE A 195 -8.25 -9.49 -2.62
C ILE A 195 -8.46 -9.34 -4.14
N VAL A 196 -7.45 -8.89 -4.90
CA VAL A 196 -7.56 -8.71 -6.37
C VAL A 196 -8.00 -9.98 -7.09
N LEU A 197 -7.68 -11.15 -6.55
CA LEU A 197 -8.06 -12.46 -7.09
C LEU A 197 -9.57 -12.74 -7.01
N HIS A 198 -10.29 -11.91 -6.26
CA HIS A 198 -11.72 -12.00 -6.00
C HIS A 198 -12.51 -10.80 -6.57
N MET A 199 -11.85 -9.89 -7.29
CA MET A 199 -12.43 -8.61 -7.72
C MET A 199 -12.89 -8.56 -9.18
N LYS A 200 -12.94 -9.70 -9.88
CA LYS A 200 -13.35 -9.75 -11.30
C LYS A 200 -14.67 -9.00 -11.57
N GLU A 201 -15.67 -9.25 -10.72
CA GLU A 201 -17.02 -8.65 -10.82
C GLU A 201 -17.13 -7.23 -10.23
N TYR A 202 -16.06 -6.71 -9.63
CA TYR A 202 -16.03 -5.41 -8.96
C TYR A 202 -15.15 -4.44 -9.76
N ALA A 203 -15.77 -3.57 -10.56
CA ALA A 203 -15.02 -2.67 -11.44
C ALA A 203 -14.32 -1.55 -10.66
N TYR A 204 -13.01 -1.41 -10.87
CA TYR A 204 -12.14 -0.36 -10.33
C TYR A 204 -11.11 0.07 -11.38
N ASP A 205 -10.53 1.25 -11.23
CA ASP A 205 -9.50 1.78 -12.14
C ASP A 205 -8.09 1.66 -11.55
N TYR A 206 -7.95 1.74 -10.23
CA TYR A 206 -6.68 1.52 -9.55
C TYR A 206 -6.87 0.99 -8.13
N LEU A 207 -5.96 0.13 -7.66
CA LEU A 207 -5.96 -0.40 -6.30
C LEU A 207 -4.62 -0.18 -5.60
N LEU A 208 -4.65 0.29 -4.36
CA LEU A 208 -3.49 0.49 -3.50
C LEU A 208 -3.52 -0.44 -2.30
N SER A 209 -2.38 -1.04 -1.98
CA SER A 209 -2.23 -2.03 -0.89
C SER A 209 -0.82 -2.11 -0.31
N GLY A 210 -0.64 -2.88 0.77
CA GLY A 210 0.63 -3.13 1.45
C GLY A 210 0.81 -4.61 1.80
N HIS A 211 0.95 -4.91 3.09
CA HIS A 211 0.91 -6.24 3.72
C HIS A 211 2.17 -7.10 3.55
N PHE A 212 2.80 -7.11 2.38
CA PHE A 212 3.95 -8.00 2.14
C PHE A 212 5.30 -7.41 2.57
N HIS A 213 5.38 -6.10 2.88
CA HIS A 213 6.61 -5.39 3.22
C HIS A 213 7.75 -5.52 2.18
N GLY A 214 7.43 -5.92 0.94
CA GLY A 214 8.43 -6.32 -0.06
C GLY A 214 9.32 -7.49 0.37
N GLY A 215 8.90 -8.28 1.37
CA GLY A 215 9.71 -9.32 2.01
C GLY A 215 10.79 -8.77 2.91
N GLN A 216 10.42 -7.97 3.92
CA GLN A 216 11.26 -7.26 4.90
C GLN A 216 12.67 -7.86 5.10
N ILE A 217 12.77 -9.18 5.31
CA ILE A 217 14.02 -9.93 5.32
C ILE A 217 14.05 -10.91 4.14
N HIS A 218 14.64 -10.49 3.01
CA HIS A 218 14.68 -11.30 1.80
C HIS A 218 16.05 -11.99 1.63
N TRP A 219 16.16 -13.29 1.99
CA TRP A 219 17.37 -14.09 1.76
C TRP A 219 17.14 -15.61 1.68
N PRO A 220 17.56 -16.32 0.62
CA PRO A 220 17.66 -15.90 -0.80
C PRO A 220 16.30 -15.87 -1.52
N ARG A 221 15.24 -16.40 -0.87
CA ARG A 221 13.83 -16.25 -1.25
C ARG A 221 13.03 -15.85 0.00
N PRO A 222 11.89 -15.17 -0.14
CA PRO A 222 11.11 -14.77 1.01
C PRO A 222 10.17 -15.93 1.39
N PHE A 223 10.73 -17.05 1.88
CA PHE A 223 9.97 -18.28 2.12
C PHE A 223 8.75 -18.09 3.05
N HIS A 224 8.82 -17.12 3.97
CA HIS A 224 7.70 -16.74 4.83
C HIS A 224 6.57 -16.02 4.09
N LEU A 225 6.83 -15.36 2.95
CA LEU A 225 5.77 -14.72 2.17
C LEU A 225 4.91 -15.73 1.42
N ALA A 226 5.44 -16.91 1.07
CA ALA A 226 4.67 -17.94 0.35
C ALA A 226 3.44 -18.43 1.15
N THR A 227 3.44 -18.26 2.48
CA THR A 227 2.28 -18.55 3.33
C THR A 227 1.26 -17.41 3.38
N MET A 228 1.60 -16.22 2.88
CA MET A 228 0.76 -15.02 2.88
C MET A 228 -0.19 -14.93 1.67
N GLY A 229 -0.50 -16.07 1.03
CA GLY A 229 -1.50 -16.14 -0.03
C GLY A 229 -0.96 -16.58 -1.39
N LYS A 230 -1.73 -16.30 -2.44
CA LYS A 230 -1.45 -16.78 -3.81
C LYS A 230 -0.52 -15.83 -4.56
N LEU A 231 -0.62 -14.51 -4.34
CA LEU A 231 0.23 -13.53 -5.03
C LEU A 231 1.73 -13.75 -4.75
N PRO A 232 2.19 -13.95 -3.50
CA PRO A 232 3.61 -14.20 -3.25
C PRO A 232 4.11 -15.50 -3.87
N LYS A 233 3.26 -16.52 -4.01
CA LYS A 233 3.60 -17.78 -4.71
C LYS A 233 3.83 -17.56 -6.21
N LEU A 234 3.21 -16.51 -6.78
CA LEU A 234 3.43 -16.04 -8.14
C LEU A 234 4.54 -14.98 -8.24
N ASN A 235 5.29 -14.75 -7.16
CA ASN A 235 6.34 -13.71 -7.06
C ASN A 235 5.81 -12.28 -7.24
N ILE A 236 4.51 -12.06 -6.99
CA ILE A 236 3.87 -10.73 -6.94
C ILE A 236 3.87 -10.29 -5.47
N VAL A 237 4.86 -9.49 -5.08
CA VAL A 237 5.13 -9.15 -3.67
C VAL A 237 5.29 -7.65 -3.39
N LYS A 238 5.47 -6.82 -4.42
CA LYS A 238 5.64 -5.36 -4.33
C LYS A 238 5.58 -4.70 -5.71
N GLY A 239 5.37 -3.39 -5.76
CA GLY A 239 5.37 -2.59 -6.98
C GLY A 239 4.03 -2.61 -7.71
N LEU A 240 4.03 -2.12 -8.95
CA LEU A 240 2.86 -2.06 -9.83
C LEU A 240 2.67 -3.40 -10.57
N HIS A 241 1.43 -3.88 -10.59
CA HIS A 241 1.02 -5.12 -11.26
C HIS A 241 -0.34 -4.92 -11.92
N GLU A 242 -0.78 -5.90 -12.70
CA GLU A 242 -2.08 -5.91 -13.33
C GLU A 242 -2.78 -7.26 -13.11
N MET A 243 -4.09 -7.22 -12.85
CA MET A 243 -4.96 -8.40 -12.80
C MET A 243 -6.23 -8.11 -13.60
N ASP A 244 -6.59 -8.98 -14.54
CA ASP A 244 -7.78 -8.83 -15.39
C ASP A 244 -7.87 -7.45 -16.09
N GLY A 245 -6.73 -6.90 -16.54
CA GLY A 245 -6.69 -5.59 -17.21
C GLY A 245 -6.75 -4.39 -16.27
N ARG A 246 -6.65 -4.59 -14.95
CA ARG A 246 -6.77 -3.52 -13.94
C ARG A 246 -5.49 -3.40 -13.12
N PRO A 247 -4.90 -2.19 -13.01
CA PRO A 247 -3.67 -2.00 -12.28
C PRO A 247 -3.90 -2.03 -10.77
N PHE A 248 -2.94 -2.59 -10.04
CA PHE A 248 -2.87 -2.54 -8.59
C PHE A 248 -1.42 -2.41 -8.12
N TYR A 249 -1.23 -1.76 -6.98
CA TYR A 249 0.09 -1.49 -6.43
C TYR A 249 0.23 -2.02 -5.01
N ILE A 250 1.35 -2.69 -4.77
CA ILE A 250 1.72 -3.24 -3.47
C ILE A 250 2.91 -2.45 -2.92
N SER A 251 2.69 -1.69 -1.86
CA SER A 251 3.73 -0.95 -1.15
C SER A 251 4.72 -1.90 -0.45
N GLU A 252 5.99 -1.52 -0.40
CA GLU A 252 6.97 -2.19 0.46
C GLU A 252 6.82 -1.81 1.95
N GLY A 253 5.88 -0.92 2.27
CA GLY A 253 5.59 -0.48 3.63
C GLY A 253 6.66 0.45 4.20
N LEU A 254 6.32 1.23 5.23
CA LEU A 254 7.23 2.20 5.85
C LEU A 254 7.92 1.66 7.11
N GLY A 255 7.18 0.90 7.93
CA GLY A 255 7.60 0.36 9.21
C GLY A 255 8.16 -1.06 9.15
N GLN A 256 8.36 -1.68 10.31
CA GLN A 256 8.94 -3.01 10.42
C GLN A 256 8.19 -3.88 11.43
N THR A 257 7.93 -5.14 11.08
CA THR A 257 7.38 -6.14 11.99
C THR A 257 8.48 -6.93 12.69
N GLY A 258 8.27 -7.31 13.95
CA GLY A 258 9.20 -8.15 14.70
C GLY A 258 10.56 -7.48 14.94
N VAL A 259 11.57 -7.83 14.14
CA VAL A 259 12.92 -7.27 14.25
C VAL A 259 13.08 -6.04 13.37
N ASN A 260 13.66 -4.98 13.91
CA ASN A 260 13.84 -3.71 13.21
C ASN A 260 15.02 -3.76 12.22
N ILE A 261 14.91 -4.59 11.17
CA ILE A 261 15.89 -4.69 10.09
C ILE A 261 15.17 -4.85 8.75
N ARG A 262 15.78 -4.33 7.68
CA ARG A 262 15.32 -4.54 6.30
C ARG A 262 16.48 -5.01 5.41
N LEU A 263 16.30 -6.11 4.69
CA LEU A 263 17.30 -6.69 3.78
C LEU A 263 16.69 -6.92 2.40
N ARG A 264 17.21 -6.21 1.38
CA ARG A 264 16.71 -6.19 -0.02
C ARG A 264 15.25 -5.73 -0.21
N SER A 265 14.66 -5.19 0.85
CA SER A 265 13.51 -4.30 0.86
C SER A 265 13.95 -3.03 1.60
N ARG A 266 13.32 -1.89 1.31
CA ARG A 266 13.55 -0.61 2.01
C ARG A 266 12.20 0.04 2.31
N PRO A 267 12.11 0.88 3.36
CA PRO A 267 10.91 1.66 3.61
C PRO A 267 10.52 2.44 2.36
N GLU A 268 9.23 2.50 2.08
CA GLU A 268 8.72 3.12 0.85
C GLU A 268 7.66 4.18 1.15
N ILE A 269 7.76 5.29 0.42
CA ILE A 269 6.69 6.29 0.24
C ILE A 269 6.48 6.44 -1.26
N THR A 270 5.24 6.36 -1.72
CA THR A 270 4.97 6.44 -3.17
C THR A 270 3.95 7.52 -3.47
N LEU A 271 4.30 8.44 -4.38
CA LEU A 271 3.38 9.41 -4.94
C LEU A 271 2.79 8.85 -6.24
N HIS A 272 1.49 8.58 -6.23
CA HIS A 272 0.78 8.09 -7.40
C HIS A 272 0.08 9.25 -8.10
N VAL A 273 0.09 9.26 -9.43
CA VAL A 273 -0.68 10.22 -10.23
C VAL A 273 -1.71 9.44 -11.05
N LEU A 274 -2.97 9.47 -10.62
CA LEU A 274 -4.08 8.82 -11.32
C LEU A 274 -4.67 9.76 -12.37
N GLY A 275 -4.80 9.29 -13.62
CA GLY A 275 -5.35 10.08 -14.73
C GLY A 275 -4.30 10.86 -15.55
N SER A 276 -3.01 10.54 -15.41
CA SER A 276 -1.96 11.18 -16.22
C SER A 276 -1.81 10.50 -17.58
N ASP A 277 -1.79 11.30 -18.65
CA ASP A 277 -1.40 10.89 -20.02
C ASP A 277 0.14 10.84 -20.20
N ALA A 278 0.92 11.21 -19.18
CA ALA A 278 2.37 11.27 -19.28
C ALA A 278 2.98 9.88 -19.51
N PRO A 279 3.97 9.74 -20.41
CA PRO A 279 4.63 8.47 -20.65
C PRO A 279 5.30 7.96 -19.37
N PHE A 280 5.08 6.67 -19.13
CA PHE A 280 5.63 5.85 -18.06
C PHE A 280 7.11 6.16 -17.79
N ASN A 281 7.46 6.52 -16.56
CA ASN A 281 8.84 6.54 -16.11
C ASN A 281 8.99 5.70 -14.84
N GLU A 282 8.77 4.39 -15.00
CA GLU A 282 9.30 3.43 -14.05
C GLU A 282 10.79 3.32 -14.34
N MET A 283 11.64 3.95 -13.53
CA MET A 283 13.02 3.50 -13.46
C MET A 283 13.02 2.09 -12.85
N ALA A 284 12.88 1.11 -13.75
CA ALA A 284 13.20 -0.31 -13.69
C ALA A 284 12.29 -1.27 -12.90
N ALA A 285 11.39 -1.97 -13.60
CA ALA A 285 11.24 -3.42 -13.52
C ALA A 285 10.74 -4.03 -14.86
N PRO A 286 11.23 -5.22 -15.27
CA PRO A 286 10.89 -5.80 -16.57
C PRO A 286 9.49 -6.43 -16.56
N ALA A 287 8.68 -6.10 -17.56
CA ALA A 287 7.46 -6.82 -17.89
C ALA A 287 7.79 -8.28 -18.22
N LEU A 288 7.35 -9.22 -17.37
CA LEU A 288 7.33 -10.63 -17.71
C LEU A 288 6.11 -10.90 -18.59
N THR A 289 6.35 -10.96 -19.90
CA THR A 289 5.42 -11.59 -20.83
C THR A 289 5.40 -13.08 -20.52
N LEU A 290 4.24 -13.60 -20.11
CA LEU A 290 3.99 -15.03 -20.01
C LEU A 290 3.99 -15.60 -21.44
N GLN A 291 5.12 -16.18 -21.86
CA GLN A 291 5.17 -17.02 -23.03
C GLN A 291 4.68 -18.42 -22.63
N GLU A 292 3.55 -18.82 -23.19
CA GLU A 292 3.02 -20.18 -23.12
C GLU A 292 4.10 -21.18 -23.57
N THR A 293 4.53 -22.06 -22.67
CA THR A 293 5.25 -23.28 -23.04
C THR A 293 4.28 -24.45 -22.95
N ALA A 294 3.46 -24.58 -23.99
CA ALA A 294 2.88 -25.86 -24.36
C ALA A 294 3.89 -26.60 -25.24
N ALA A 295 4.67 -27.53 -24.66
CA ALA A 295 5.37 -28.56 -25.42
C ALA A 295 5.82 -29.72 -24.50
N THR A 296 5.08 -30.83 -24.62
CA THR A 296 5.62 -32.19 -24.76
C THR A 296 6.25 -32.85 -23.52
N LEU A 297 5.43 -33.58 -22.76
CA LEU A 297 5.85 -34.83 -22.13
C LEU A 297 5.08 -35.97 -22.80
N ALA A 298 5.73 -36.57 -23.79
CA ALA A 298 5.42 -37.87 -24.34
C ALA A 298 6.73 -38.67 -24.36
N LEU A 299 6.72 -39.85 -23.72
CA LEU A 299 7.66 -40.97 -23.87
C LEU A 299 9.09 -40.67 -23.34
N ASP A 300 9.69 -41.37 -22.37
CA ASP A 300 9.61 -42.77 -21.92
C ASP A 300 9.72 -42.87 -20.38
#